data_AF-A0A1M2YSY4-F1
#
_entry.id   AF-A0A1M2YSY4-F1
#
_cell.length_a   1.000
_cell.length_b   1.000
_cell.length_c   1.000
_cell.angle_alpha   90.00
_cell.angle_beta   90.00
_cell.angle_gamma   90.00
#
_symmetry.space_group_name_H-M   'P 1'
#
loop_
_entity.id
_entity.type
_entity.pdbx_description
1 polymer ?
#
loop_
_entity_poly.entity_id
_entity_poly.type
_entity_poly.pdbx_seq_one_letter_code
_entity_poly.pdbx_strand_id
1 'polypeptide(L)'
;MILGVKGVLEDYGKTVYIDWLEDPQLDRRNVTPATAEVIRGRMRQCKSLVYVHTTNSGSSKWMPWELGYFDGFSGAVAILPVTKSGESFQGQEYLGIYPYIDEAPAKGSSIKEIWINKSSVTSTRWRSWIADPRSFRKTG
;
A
#
# COMPACT_ATOMS: atom_id res chain seq x y z
N MET A 1 10.05 -11.13 -2.46
CA MET A 1 8.97 -10.55 -1.62
C MET A 1 8.07 -9.61 -2.42
N ILE A 2 8.55 -8.45 -2.90
CA ILE A 2 7.71 -7.48 -3.64
C ILE A 2 7.05 -8.08 -4.90
N LEU A 3 7.77 -8.92 -5.67
CA LEU A 3 7.17 -9.64 -6.81
C LEU A 3 6.06 -10.64 -6.40
N GLY A 4 6.13 -11.21 -5.19
CA GLY A 4 5.06 -12.07 -4.68
C GLY A 4 3.80 -11.27 -4.37
N VAL A 5 3.96 -10.09 -3.76
CA VAL A 5 2.85 -9.15 -3.54
C VAL A 5 2.22 -8.73 -4.87
N LYS A 6 3.04 -8.44 -5.89
CA LYS A 6 2.59 -8.14 -7.24
C LYS A 6 1.69 -9.26 -7.78
N GLY A 7 2.19 -10.50 -7.77
CA GLY A 7 1.45 -11.67 -8.26
C GLY A 7 0.11 -11.86 -7.57
N VAL A 8 0.07 -11.79 -6.24
CA VAL A 8 -1.19 -11.89 -5.48
C VAL A 8 -2.18 -10.81 -5.89
N LEU A 9 -1.75 -9.55 -6.00
CA LEU A 9 -2.64 -8.47 -6.44
C LEU A 9 -3.14 -8.68 -7.88
N GLU A 10 -2.31 -9.21 -8.77
CA GLU A 10 -2.67 -9.53 -10.14
C GLU A 10 -3.67 -10.69 -10.24
N ASP A 11 -3.55 -11.71 -9.38
CA ASP A 11 -4.53 -12.80 -9.26
C ASP A 11 -5.92 -12.27 -8.87
N TYR A 12 -5.99 -11.17 -8.12
CA TYR A 12 -7.23 -10.44 -7.81
C TYR A 12 -7.60 -9.36 -8.85
N GLY A 13 -7.02 -9.43 -10.05
CA GLY A 13 -7.35 -8.59 -11.20
C GLY A 13 -6.86 -7.14 -11.09
N LYS A 14 -5.81 -6.88 -10.32
CA LYS A 14 -5.17 -5.55 -10.27
C LYS A 14 -4.05 -5.45 -11.29
N THR A 15 -3.77 -4.24 -11.75
CA THR A 15 -2.52 -3.89 -12.44
C THR A 15 -1.61 -3.19 -11.45
N VAL A 16 -0.36 -3.64 -11.32
CA VAL A 16 0.58 -3.16 -10.30
C VAL A 16 1.81 -2.55 -10.97
N TYR A 17 2.17 -1.34 -10.53
CA TYR A 17 3.40 -0.65 -10.92
C TYR A 17 4.45 -0.79 -9.81
N ILE A 18 5.69 -1.09 -10.19
CA ILE A 18 6.89 -1.19 -9.36
C ILE A 18 8.03 -0.49 -10.12
N ASP A 19 8.51 0.64 -9.61
CA ASP A 19 9.48 1.49 -10.29
C ASP A 19 10.75 0.79 -10.79
N TRP A 20 11.37 -0.17 -10.09
CA TRP A 20 12.55 -0.88 -10.63
C TRP A 20 12.22 -1.85 -11.77
N LEU A 21 10.96 -2.25 -11.92
CA LEU A 21 10.50 -3.18 -12.96
C LEU A 21 10.09 -2.41 -14.22
N GLU A 22 9.25 -1.37 -14.06
CA GLU A 22 8.75 -0.59 -15.19
C GLU A 22 9.66 0.59 -15.58
N ASP A 23 10.47 1.11 -14.66
CA ASP A 23 11.39 2.22 -14.87
C ASP A 23 12.80 1.89 -14.31
N PRO A 24 13.49 0.84 -14.84
CA PRO A 24 14.78 0.36 -14.31
C PRO A 24 15.89 1.41 -14.35
N GLN A 25 15.72 2.49 -15.11
CA GLN A 25 16.59 3.66 -15.15
C GLN A 25 16.53 4.52 -13.87
N LEU A 26 15.52 4.35 -13.02
CA LEU A 26 15.40 5.10 -11.77
C LEU A 26 16.32 4.49 -10.68
N ASP A 27 17.39 5.20 -10.34
CA ASP A 27 18.22 4.83 -9.20
C ASP A 27 17.54 5.18 -7.87
N ARG A 28 17.00 4.17 -7.20
CA ARG A 28 16.34 4.29 -5.89
C ARG A 28 17.28 4.75 -4.76
N ARG A 29 18.59 4.61 -4.93
CA ARG A 29 19.58 5.07 -3.95
C ARG A 29 19.86 6.56 -4.11
N ASN A 30 19.51 7.13 -5.26
CA ASN A 30 19.81 8.51 -5.61
C ASN A 30 18.65 9.14 -6.38
N VAL A 31 17.55 9.44 -5.67
CA VAL A 31 16.43 10.17 -6.28
C VAL A 31 16.78 11.65 -6.34
N THR A 32 16.92 12.13 -7.56
CA THR A 32 17.05 13.54 -7.96
C THR A 32 15.67 14.20 -8.11
N PRO A 33 15.60 15.54 -8.22
CA PRO A 33 14.34 16.23 -8.53
C PRO A 33 13.66 15.72 -9.81
N ALA A 34 14.44 15.38 -10.85
CA ALA A 34 13.91 14.85 -12.10
C ALA A 34 13.26 13.48 -11.90
N THR A 35 13.91 12.58 -11.17
CA THR A 35 13.33 11.25 -10.87
C THR A 35 12.11 11.35 -9.95
N ALA A 36 12.08 12.33 -9.04
CA ALA A 36 10.90 12.59 -8.21
C ALA A 36 9.69 13.00 -9.05
N GLU A 37 9.87 13.83 -10.08
CA GLU A 37 8.77 14.20 -11.00
C GLU A 37 8.25 13.01 -11.81
N VAL A 38 9.13 12.10 -12.25
CA VAL A 38 8.72 10.85 -12.90
C VAL A 38 7.85 10.02 -11.95
N ILE A 39 8.30 9.82 -10.71
CA ILE A 39 7.56 9.06 -9.69
C ILE A 39 6.20 9.71 -9.39
N ARG A 40 6.13 11.05 -9.27
CA ARG A 40 4.85 11.78 -9.13
C ARG A 40 3.92 11.54 -10.32
N GLY A 41 4.46 11.50 -11.53
CA GLY A 41 3.73 11.16 -12.76
C GLY A 41 3.11 9.77 -12.67
N ARG A 42 3.91 8.76 -12.30
CA ARG A 42 3.46 7.37 -12.14
C ARG A 42 2.41 7.22 -11.05
N MET A 43 2.63 7.84 -9.90
CA MET A 43 1.65 7.85 -8.79
C MET A 43 0.31 8.44 -9.21
N ARG A 44 0.28 9.51 -10.01
CA ARG A 44 -0.98 10.11 -10.50
C ARG A 44 -1.77 9.19 -11.44
N GLN A 45 -1.13 8.16 -12.00
CA GLN A 45 -1.78 7.14 -12.82
C GLN A 45 -2.34 5.97 -11.97
N CYS A 46 -1.94 5.88 -10.69
CA CYS A 46 -2.35 4.83 -9.78
C CYS A 46 -3.61 5.21 -9.00
N LYS A 47 -4.48 4.23 -8.74
CA LYS A 47 -5.72 4.42 -7.95
C LYS A 47 -5.50 4.34 -6.45
N SER A 48 -4.41 3.71 -6.02
CA SER A 48 -4.09 3.45 -4.61
C SER A 48 -2.62 3.12 -4.46
N LEU A 49 -2.07 3.39 -3.28
CA LEU A 49 -0.71 3.03 -2.87
C LEU A 49 -0.77 1.87 -1.86
N VAL A 50 -0.05 0.79 -2.17
CA VAL A 50 0.19 -0.32 -1.23
C VAL A 50 1.53 -0.08 -0.55
N TYR A 51 1.49 0.28 0.72
CA TYR A 51 2.70 0.51 1.50
C TYR A 51 3.15 -0.80 2.15
N VAL A 52 4.14 -1.45 1.53
CA VAL A 52 4.71 -2.72 2.04
C VAL A 52 5.72 -2.42 3.13
N HIS A 53 5.30 -2.52 4.39
CA HIS A 53 6.19 -2.28 5.53
C HIS A 53 6.92 -3.57 5.91
N THR A 54 8.23 -3.46 6.02
CA THR A 54 9.16 -4.55 6.38
C THR A 54 10.12 -4.05 7.46
N THR A 55 10.79 -4.94 8.18
CA THR A 55 11.75 -4.55 9.24
C THR A 55 12.87 -3.62 8.76
N ASN A 56 13.27 -3.69 7.49
CA ASN A 56 14.26 -2.79 6.90
C ASN A 56 13.68 -1.50 6.29
N SER A 57 12.35 -1.38 6.16
CA SER A 57 11.69 -0.25 5.47
C SER A 57 11.86 1.09 6.19
N GLY A 58 12.08 1.08 7.51
CA GLY A 58 12.30 2.29 8.31
C GLY A 58 13.57 3.08 7.95
N SER A 59 14.50 2.46 7.20
CA SER A 59 15.74 3.11 6.75
C SER A 59 15.59 3.91 5.44
N SER A 60 14.46 3.78 4.74
CA SER A 60 14.25 4.45 3.46
C SER A 60 13.85 5.92 3.67
N LYS A 61 14.64 6.84 3.14
CA LYS A 61 14.29 8.26 3.09
C LYS A 61 13.13 8.56 2.13
N TRP A 62 12.92 7.69 1.14
CA TRP A 62 11.96 7.93 0.06
C TRP A 62 10.57 7.44 0.39
N MET A 63 10.43 6.31 1.09
CA MET A 63 9.11 5.74 1.40
C MET A 63 8.19 6.72 2.17
N PRO A 64 8.65 7.48 3.18
CA PRO A 64 7.82 8.50 3.83
C PRO A 64 7.41 9.65 2.89
N TRP A 65 8.28 10.04 1.96
CA TRP A 65 7.96 11.07 0.96
C TRP A 65 6.91 10.59 -0.03
N GLU A 66 7.07 9.37 -0.57
CA GLU A 66 6.11 8.74 -1.48
C GLU A 66 4.73 8.61 -0.82
N LEU A 67 4.73 8.16 0.44
CA LEU A 67 3.55 8.08 1.27
C LEU A 67 2.87 9.45 1.42
N GLY A 68 3.61 10.47 1.85
CA GLY A 68 3.06 11.81 2.09
C GLY A 68 2.49 12.44 0.81
N TYR A 69 3.20 12.30 -0.31
CA TYR A 69 2.71 12.79 -1.60
C TYR A 69 1.42 12.09 -2.02
N PHE A 70 1.38 10.75 -1.98
CA PHE A 70 0.22 10.00 -2.42
C PHE A 70 -0.98 10.19 -1.49
N ASP A 71 -0.74 10.31 -0.19
CA ASP A 71 -1.78 10.59 0.80
C ASP A 71 -2.42 11.97 0.58
N GLY A 72 -1.60 12.98 0.30
CA GLY A 72 -2.08 14.31 -0.07
C GLY A 72 -2.85 14.32 -1.39
N PHE A 73 -2.39 13.58 -2.39
CA PHE A 73 -3.04 13.50 -3.70
C PHE A 73 -4.36 12.72 -3.66
N SER A 74 -4.31 11.43 -3.32
CA SER A 74 -5.46 10.52 -3.40
C SER A 74 -5.99 10.12 -2.02
N GLY A 75 -5.11 9.93 -1.04
CA GLY A 75 -5.49 9.41 0.28
C GLY A 75 -5.75 7.89 0.30
N ALA A 76 -5.81 7.23 -0.86
CA ALA A 76 -5.97 5.78 -0.99
C ALA A 76 -4.66 5.04 -0.69
N VAL A 77 -4.22 5.11 0.56
CA VAL A 77 -3.06 4.39 1.07
C VAL A 77 -3.51 3.28 2.01
N ALA A 78 -3.03 2.05 1.78
CA ALA A 78 -3.22 0.95 2.71
C ALA A 78 -1.90 0.21 2.96
N ILE A 79 -1.72 -0.25 4.19
CA ILE A 79 -0.51 -0.93 4.64
C ILE A 79 -0.64 -2.42 4.33
N LEU A 80 0.37 -2.99 3.71
CA LEU A 80 0.54 -4.45 3.68
C LEU A 80 1.63 -4.80 4.71
N PRO A 81 1.26 -5.28 5.91
CA PRO A 81 2.23 -5.68 6.90
C PRO A 81 2.92 -6.96 6.42
N VAL A 82 4.23 -6.93 6.26
CA VAL A 82 5.02 -8.15 6.07
C VAL A 82 5.76 -8.43 7.36
N THR A 83 5.02 -8.90 8.37
CA THR A 83 5.60 -9.41 9.62
C THR A 83 5.87 -10.91 9.49
N LYS A 84 6.90 -11.40 10.19
CA LYS A 84 7.05 -12.84 10.39
C LYS A 84 5.91 -13.31 11.30
N SER A 85 5.39 -14.50 11.05
CA SER A 85 4.29 -15.09 11.83
C SER A 85 4.52 -14.94 13.34
N GLY A 86 3.60 -14.28 14.04
CA GLY A 86 3.62 -14.12 15.50
C GLY A 86 4.08 -12.74 16.02
N GLU A 87 4.57 -11.84 15.17
CA GLU A 87 4.92 -10.46 15.59
C GLU A 87 3.74 -9.50 15.37
N SER A 88 3.36 -8.77 16.43
CA SER A 88 2.46 -7.63 16.31
C SER A 88 3.16 -6.53 15.52
N PHE A 89 2.49 -6.02 14.47
CA PHE A 89 3.00 -4.91 13.69
C PHE A 89 3.10 -3.65 14.56
N GLN A 90 4.29 -3.38 15.11
CA GLN A 90 4.64 -2.07 15.64
C GLN A 90 5.16 -1.22 14.48
N GLY A 91 4.25 -0.75 13.63
CA GLY A 91 4.60 0.19 12.57
C GLY A 91 5.19 1.49 13.13
N GLN A 92 5.85 2.27 12.28
CA GLN A 92 6.15 3.67 12.61
C GLN A 92 4.84 4.37 13.01
N GLU A 93 4.84 5.17 14.08
CA GLU A 93 3.61 5.69 14.74
C GLU A 93 2.61 6.30 13.73
N TYR A 94 3.12 7.04 12.74
CA TYR A 94 2.28 7.69 11.73
C TYR A 94 1.60 6.71 10.75
N LEU A 95 2.12 5.49 10.57
CA LEU A 95 1.47 4.46 9.75
C LEU A 95 0.18 3.94 10.39
N GLY A 96 0.02 4.16 11.71
CA GLY A 96 -1.14 3.75 12.48
C GLY A 96 -2.47 4.34 12.01
N ILE A 97 -2.46 5.43 11.23
CA ILE A 97 -3.68 6.06 10.69
C ILE A 97 -4.24 5.34 9.46
N TYR A 98 -3.46 4.44 8.83
CA TYR A 98 -3.84 3.78 7.59
C TYR A 98 -4.44 2.38 7.87
N PRO A 99 -5.45 1.96 7.08
CA PRO A 99 -5.96 0.60 7.16
C PRO A 99 -4.94 -0.42 6.62
N TYR A 100 -5.12 -1.70 6.97
CA TYR A 100 -4.28 -2.80 6.45
C TYR A 100 -5.01 -3.64 5.40
N ILE A 101 -4.25 -4.16 4.45
CA ILE A 101 -4.70 -5.07 3.40
C ILE A 101 -4.62 -6.50 3.91
N ASP A 102 -5.67 -7.29 3.68
CA ASP A 102 -5.69 -8.72 3.96
C ASP A 102 -6.54 -9.48 2.93
N GLU A 103 -6.37 -10.79 2.85
CA GLU A 103 -7.19 -11.68 2.03
C GLU A 103 -8.10 -12.57 2.89
N ALA A 104 -9.41 -12.51 2.62
CA ALA A 104 -10.39 -13.31 3.36
C ALA A 104 -11.60 -13.64 2.49
N PRO A 105 -12.26 -14.78 2.71
CA PRO A 105 -13.53 -15.06 2.05
C PRO A 105 -14.63 -14.11 2.55
N ALA A 106 -15.55 -13.76 1.65
CA ALA A 106 -16.81 -13.14 2.05
C ALA A 106 -17.66 -14.12 2.89
N LYS A 107 -18.52 -13.59 3.76
CA LYS A 107 -19.42 -14.42 4.58
C LYS A 107 -20.28 -15.32 3.68
N GLY A 108 -20.14 -16.64 3.84
CA GLY A 108 -20.87 -17.63 3.05
C GLY A 108 -20.25 -17.95 1.68
N SER A 109 -19.02 -17.50 1.41
CA SER A 109 -18.26 -17.82 0.20
C SER A 109 -16.98 -18.57 0.55
N SER A 110 -16.49 -19.43 -0.34
CA SER A 110 -15.13 -20.00 -0.29
C SER A 110 -14.12 -19.17 -1.08
N ILE A 111 -14.60 -18.24 -1.91
CA ILE A 111 -13.78 -17.38 -2.76
C ILE A 111 -13.22 -16.24 -1.90
N LYS A 112 -11.90 -16.16 -1.86
CA LYS A 112 -11.18 -15.05 -1.20
C LYS A 112 -11.32 -13.76 -2.01
N GLU A 113 -11.35 -12.65 -1.30
CA GLU A 113 -11.29 -11.30 -1.86
C GLU A 113 -10.28 -10.46 -1.08
N ILE A 114 -9.84 -9.34 -1.67
CA ILE A 114 -9.00 -8.37 -0.96
C ILE A 114 -9.89 -7.46 -0.08
N TRP A 115 -9.58 -7.42 1.21
CA TRP A 115 -10.21 -6.58 2.20
C TRP A 115 -9.28 -5.46 2.67
N ILE A 116 -9.89 -4.31 2.93
CA ILE A 116 -9.26 -3.17 3.59
C ILE A 116 -9.83 -3.11 5.00
N ASN A 117 -8.95 -3.20 5.99
CA ASN A 117 -9.33 -3.39 7.37
C ASN A 117 -8.88 -2.21 8.23
N LYS A 118 -9.84 -1.53 8.85
CA LYS A 118 -9.61 -0.42 9.78
C LYS A 118 -9.43 -0.93 11.21
N SER A 119 -10.10 -2.00 11.58
CA SER A 119 -9.98 -2.66 12.90
C SER A 119 -10.29 -4.16 12.78
N SER A 120 -10.33 -4.88 13.89
CA SER A 120 -10.76 -6.29 13.92
C SER A 120 -12.24 -6.50 13.58
N VAL A 121 -13.06 -5.45 13.65
CA VAL A 121 -14.52 -5.50 13.45
C VAL A 121 -14.99 -4.62 12.29
N THR A 122 -14.10 -3.83 11.70
CA THR A 122 -14.44 -2.89 10.63
C THR A 122 -13.56 -3.12 9.41
N SER A 123 -14.16 -3.68 8.37
CA SER A 123 -13.54 -3.96 7.08
C SER A 123 -14.42 -3.50 5.92
N THR A 124 -13.82 -3.31 4.76
CA THR A 124 -14.54 -2.97 3.53
C THR A 124 -13.83 -3.58 2.33
N ARG A 125 -14.57 -3.77 1.23
CA ARG A 125 -13.98 -4.23 -0.02
C ARG A 125 -13.08 -3.14 -0.61
N TRP A 126 -11.99 -3.55 -1.25
CA TRP A 126 -11.07 -2.64 -1.93
C TRP A 126 -11.77 -1.62 -2.84
N ARG A 127 -12.77 -2.07 -3.61
CA ARG A 127 -13.51 -1.21 -4.55
C ARG A 127 -14.28 -0.10 -3.83
N SER A 128 -14.91 -0.42 -2.70
CA SER A 128 -15.64 0.53 -1.89
C SER A 128 -14.70 1.52 -1.21
N TRP A 129 -13.55 1.03 -0.72
CA TRP A 129 -12.52 1.87 -0.12
C TRP A 129 -11.96 2.93 -1.09
N ILE A 130 -11.66 2.56 -2.34
CA ILE A 130 -11.13 3.51 -3.33
C ILE A 130 -12.08 4.70 -3.57
N ALA A 131 -13.39 4.51 -3.41
CA ALA A 131 -14.37 5.57 -3.66
C ALA A 131 -14.30 6.70 -2.61
N ASP A 132 -13.98 6.36 -1.37
CA ASP A 132 -13.79 7.33 -0.29
C ASP A 132 -12.73 6.81 0.71
N PRO A 133 -11.43 6.92 0.37
CA PRO A 133 -10.38 6.27 1.14
C PRO A 133 -10.12 6.96 2.48
N ARG A 134 -10.39 8.27 2.57
CA ARG A 134 -10.08 9.08 3.75
C ARG A 134 -11.05 8.84 4.90
N SER A 135 -12.32 8.56 4.62
CA SER A 135 -13.29 8.19 5.67
C SER A 135 -12.95 6.86 6.36
N PHE A 136 -12.19 6.00 5.68
CA PHE A 136 -11.77 4.69 6.19
C PHE A 136 -10.40 4.70 6.90
N ARG A 137 -9.85 5.87 7.22
CA ARG A 137 -8.65 5.99 8.07
C ARG A 137 -8.95 5.54 9.50
N LYS A 138 -7.93 5.01 10.17
CA LYS A 138 -7.96 4.74 11.61
C LYS A 138 -7.87 6.06 12.35
N THR A 139 -8.89 6.36 13.14
CA THR A 139 -8.87 7.44 14.12
C THR A 139 -8.40 6.84 15.43
N GLY A 140 -7.49 7.53 16.13
CA GLY A 140 -7.09 7.19 17.49
C GLY A 140 -8.24 7.33 18.48
#